data_AF-A0A1Y0D0G0-F1
#
_entry.id   AF-A0A1Y0D0G0-F1
#
_cell.length_a   1.000
_cell.length_b   1.000
_cell.length_c   1.000
_cell.angle_alpha   90.00
_cell.angle_beta   90.00
_cell.angle_gamma   90.00
#
_symmetry.space_group_name_H-M   'P 1'
#
loop_
_entity.id
_entity.type
_entity.pdbx_description
1 polymer ?
#
loop_
_entity_poly.entity_id
_entity_poly.type
_entity_poly.pdbx_seq_one_letter_code
_entity_poly.pdbx_strand_id
1 'polypeptide(L)'
;MEALFAERTGVSQVEVGWIQASRTQTRRQVVRIQYDAKQINYGDLLGVYWAAIDATDRQGQYCDRGVEFSPALYVRTPLQQRWAQQSRTTQALALNKAQLAVRILPPGQFVKAPASQQQYYQKHPWLYANYRWRCGYPSEKVSGQVQQSSAPLATTALFESQFQLPNLNLVPAPDTAR
;
A
#
# COMPACT_ATOMS: atom_id res chain seq x y z
N MET A 1 5.26 10.80 0.68
CA MET A 1 4.03 10.00 0.48
C MET A 1 2.82 10.47 1.31
N GLU A 2 2.97 10.85 2.58
CA GLU A 2 1.84 11.21 3.49
C GLU A 2 0.76 12.10 2.84
N ALA A 3 1.15 13.22 2.23
CA ALA A 3 0.24 14.18 1.59
C ALA A 3 -0.70 13.55 0.54
N LEU A 4 -0.22 12.55 -0.21
CA LEU A 4 -0.97 11.95 -1.33
C LEU A 4 -2.14 11.09 -0.86
N PHE A 5 -2.07 10.57 0.36
CA PHE A 5 -3.13 9.79 0.98
C PHE A 5 -4.05 10.62 1.88
N ALA A 6 -3.50 11.64 2.56
CA ALA A 6 -4.24 12.43 3.53
C ALA A 6 -5.43 13.21 2.93
N GLU A 7 -5.37 13.53 1.64
CA GLU A 7 -6.42 14.27 0.93
C GLU A 7 -7.49 13.37 0.28
N ARG A 8 -7.47 12.06 0.53
CA ARG A 8 -8.40 11.11 -0.11
C ARG A 8 -9.66 10.92 0.73
N THR A 9 -10.82 11.10 0.09
CA THR A 9 -12.11 10.70 0.67
C THR A 9 -12.06 9.24 1.11
N GLY A 10 -12.56 8.95 2.31
CA GLY A 10 -12.49 7.62 2.91
C GLY A 10 -11.19 7.30 3.65
N VAL A 11 -10.11 8.08 3.52
CA VAL A 11 -8.92 7.94 4.38
C VAL A 11 -9.17 8.69 5.70
N SER A 12 -9.20 7.96 6.81
CA SER A 12 -9.49 8.52 8.14
C SER A 12 -8.23 8.90 8.91
N GLN A 13 -7.10 8.23 8.64
CA GLN A 13 -5.83 8.53 9.30
C GLN A 13 -4.64 8.17 8.42
N VAL A 14 -3.63 9.03 8.47
CA VAL A 14 -2.33 8.81 7.83
C VAL A 14 -1.25 9.07 8.88
N GLU A 15 -0.36 8.11 9.09
CA GLU A 15 0.72 8.22 10.07
C GLU A 15 2.06 7.84 9.46
N VAL A 16 3.05 8.71 9.57
CA VAL A 16 4.42 8.35 9.22
C VAL A 16 5.09 7.61 10.36
N GLY A 17 5.98 6.69 10.03
CA GLY A 17 6.70 5.91 11.01
C GLY A 17 7.70 4.98 10.37
N TRP A 18 8.08 3.98 11.14
CA TRP A 18 8.97 2.92 10.67
C TRP A 18 8.34 1.56 10.90
N ILE A 19 8.66 0.61 10.03
CA ILE A 19 8.21 -0.76 10.18
C ILE A 19 9.36 -1.74 9.96
N GLN A 20 9.32 -2.83 10.72
CA GLN A 20 10.27 -3.94 10.59
C GLN A 20 9.51 -5.27 10.79
N ALA A 21 9.53 -6.15 9.78
CA ALA A 21 8.77 -7.41 9.86
C ALA A 21 9.50 -8.53 10.61
N SER A 22 10.83 -8.47 10.68
CA SER A 22 11.65 -9.37 11.49
C SER A 22 12.96 -8.70 11.90
N ARG A 23 13.64 -9.24 12.92
CA ARG A 23 14.95 -8.74 13.37
C ARG A 23 16.01 -8.71 12.26
N THR A 24 15.89 -9.59 11.27
CA THR A 24 16.81 -9.70 10.13
C THR A 24 16.42 -8.86 8.93
N GLN A 25 15.21 -8.28 8.92
CA GLN A 25 14.77 -7.39 7.84
C GLN A 25 15.12 -5.93 8.14
N THR A 26 15.44 -5.20 7.08
CA THR A 26 15.63 -3.75 7.12
C THR A 26 14.39 -3.05 7.64
N ARG A 27 14.59 -2.16 8.62
CA ARG A 27 13.58 -1.20 9.08
C ARG A 27 13.39 -0.13 8.01
N ARG A 28 12.16 0.03 7.51
CA ARG A 28 11.82 1.02 6.46
C ARG A 28 11.02 2.17 7.02
N GLN A 29 11.19 3.36 6.45
CA GLN A 29 10.23 4.45 6.66
C GLN A 29 8.97 4.16 5.84
N VAL A 30 7.81 4.31 6.48
CA VAL A 30 6.53 3.98 5.87
C VAL A 30 5.45 4.99 6.26
N VAL A 31 4.36 4.95 5.52
CA VAL A 31 3.12 5.63 5.85
C VAL A 31 2.06 4.56 6.13
N ARG A 32 1.44 4.59 7.31
CA ARG A 32 0.33 3.73 7.69
C ARG A 32 -0.98 4.44 7.39
N ILE A 33 -1.85 3.77 6.63
CA ILE A 33 -3.14 4.31 6.19
C ILE A 33 -4.27 3.56 6.91
N GLN A 34 -5.17 4.31 7.53
CA GLN A 34 -6.47 3.83 7.96
C GLN A 34 -7.53 4.42 7.04
N TYR A 35 -8.45 3.58 6.58
CA TYR A 35 -9.45 3.96 5.60
C TYR A 35 -10.75 3.19 5.79
N ASP A 36 -11.85 3.79 5.33
CA ASP A 36 -13.16 3.18 5.22
C ASP A 36 -13.31 2.53 3.84
N ALA A 37 -13.36 1.20 3.82
CA ALA A 37 -13.50 0.39 2.61
C ALA A 37 -14.82 0.64 1.86
N LYS A 38 -15.82 1.29 2.47
CA LYS A 38 -17.06 1.71 1.80
C LYS A 38 -16.89 2.99 0.96
N GLN A 39 -15.87 3.79 1.25
CA GLN A 39 -15.63 5.08 0.59
C GLN A 39 -14.42 5.04 -0.35
N ILE A 40 -13.40 4.26 -0.02
CA ILE A 40 -12.21 4.06 -0.85
C ILE A 40 -11.78 2.60 -0.82
N ASN A 41 -11.55 2.00 -1.98
CA ASN A 41 -11.14 0.61 -2.05
C ASN A 41 -9.61 0.47 -1.99
N TYR A 42 -9.14 -0.75 -1.71
CA TYR A 42 -7.70 -1.02 -1.62
C TYR A 42 -6.94 -0.83 -2.94
N GLY A 43 -7.62 -1.05 -4.08
CA GLY A 43 -7.06 -0.80 -5.41
C GLY A 43 -6.77 0.68 -5.66
N ASP A 44 -7.63 1.58 -5.21
CA ASP A 44 -7.41 3.03 -5.29
C ASP A 44 -6.17 3.44 -4.49
N LEU A 45 -6.01 2.89 -3.29
CA LEU A 45 -4.82 3.12 -2.46
C LEU A 45 -3.54 2.59 -3.12
N LEU A 46 -3.62 1.43 -3.79
CA LEU A 46 -2.51 0.92 -4.60
C LEU A 46 -2.20 1.86 -5.77
N GLY A 47 -3.22 2.40 -6.45
CA GLY A 47 -3.04 3.41 -7.50
C GLY A 47 -2.28 4.64 -7.01
N VAL A 48 -2.66 5.17 -5.84
CA VAL A 48 -1.93 6.27 -5.19
C VAL A 48 -0.49 5.87 -4.87
N TYR A 49 -0.26 4.66 -4.35
CA TYR A 49 1.08 4.15 -4.06
C TYR A 49 1.96 4.11 -5.32
N TRP A 50 1.48 3.48 -6.40
CA TRP A 50 2.26 3.29 -7.63
C TRP A 50 2.64 4.60 -8.31
N ALA A 51 1.77 5.60 -8.26
CA ALA A 51 2.06 6.92 -8.80
C ALA A 51 2.97 7.78 -7.88
N ALA A 52 3.22 7.35 -6.65
CA ALA A 52 4.00 8.09 -5.65
C ALA A 52 5.47 7.65 -5.53
N ILE A 53 5.86 6.58 -6.22
CA ILE A 53 7.14 5.89 -6.05
C ILE A 53 7.77 5.57 -7.40
N ASP A 54 9.10 5.47 -7.43
CA ASP A 54 9.84 4.80 -8.51
C ASP A 54 9.86 3.29 -8.22
N ALA A 55 9.11 2.53 -9.01
CA ALA A 55 8.96 1.09 -8.83
C ALA A 55 10.19 0.28 -9.24
N THR A 56 11.19 0.91 -9.83
CA THR A 56 12.41 0.26 -10.34
C THR A 56 13.63 0.49 -9.45
N ASP A 57 13.60 1.52 -8.60
CA ASP A 57 14.70 1.87 -7.71
C ASP A 57 14.74 0.96 -6.46
N ARG A 58 15.83 0.19 -6.32
CA ARG A 58 16.09 -0.68 -5.16
C ARG A 58 16.92 0.01 -4.06
N GLN A 59 17.51 1.16 -4.36
CA GLN A 59 18.53 1.83 -3.54
C GLN A 59 17.99 3.09 -2.85
N GLY A 60 16.73 3.47 -3.11
CA GLY A 60 16.09 4.62 -2.49
C GLY A 60 14.90 5.09 -3.30
N GLN A 61 14.39 6.27 -2.98
CA GLN A 61 13.33 6.97 -3.71
C GLN A 61 13.74 8.42 -3.81
N TYR A 62 13.68 9.06 -4.99
CA TYR A 62 13.99 10.50 -5.25
C TYR A 62 14.93 11.20 -4.23
N CYS A 63 16.20 11.52 -4.42
CA CYS A 63 17.05 12.12 -3.34
C CYS A 63 17.22 11.31 -2.03
N ASP A 64 16.22 10.62 -1.47
CA ASP A 64 16.35 9.77 -0.29
C ASP A 64 16.99 8.45 -0.71
N ARG A 65 18.15 8.15 -0.13
CA ARG A 65 18.98 7.00 -0.49
C ARG A 65 19.17 6.10 0.72
N GLY A 66 19.17 4.79 0.47
CA GLY A 66 19.20 3.76 1.50
C GLY A 66 18.06 2.74 1.33
N VAL A 67 18.28 1.51 1.78
CA VAL A 67 17.29 0.42 1.69
C VAL A 67 16.06 0.70 2.56
N GLU A 68 16.20 1.53 3.59
CA GLU A 68 15.12 2.04 4.43
C GLU A 68 14.11 2.91 3.67
N PHE A 69 14.51 3.47 2.53
CA PHE A 69 13.64 4.23 1.60
C PHE A 69 13.21 3.40 0.39
N SER A 70 13.75 2.19 0.20
CA SER A 70 13.35 1.31 -0.91
C SER A 70 11.85 0.96 -0.84
N PRO A 71 11.17 0.86 -1.99
CA PRO A 71 9.72 0.74 -2.03
C PRO A 71 9.24 -0.64 -1.56
N ALA A 72 8.27 -0.63 -0.65
CA ALA A 72 7.62 -1.84 -0.15
C ALA A 72 6.15 -1.61 0.20
N LEU A 73 5.35 -2.68 0.10
CA LEU A 73 3.98 -2.78 0.56
C LEU A 73 3.90 -3.78 1.71
N TYR A 74 3.40 -3.33 2.86
CA TYR A 74 3.17 -4.17 4.04
C TYR A 74 1.68 -4.49 4.12
N VAL A 75 1.30 -5.73 3.83
CA VAL A 75 -0.10 -6.17 3.70
C VAL A 75 -0.53 -6.94 4.93
N ARG A 76 -1.80 -6.80 5.36
CA ARG A 76 -2.30 -7.45 6.58
C ARG A 76 -3.18 -8.67 6.34
N THR A 77 -3.81 -8.76 5.17
CA THR A 77 -4.75 -9.85 4.84
C THR A 77 -4.34 -10.59 3.57
N PRO A 78 -4.75 -11.86 3.40
CA PRO A 78 -4.52 -12.61 2.17
C PRO A 78 -5.11 -11.91 0.93
N LEU A 79 -6.27 -11.25 1.08
CA LEU A 79 -6.89 -10.50 -0.01
C LEU A 79 -6.02 -9.31 -0.44
N GLN A 80 -5.52 -8.52 0.52
CA GLN A 80 -4.59 -7.42 0.22
C GLN A 80 -3.31 -7.92 -0.44
N GLN A 81 -2.79 -9.08 -0.01
CA GLN A 81 -1.61 -9.67 -0.62
C GLN A 81 -1.85 -10.02 -2.10
N ARG A 82 -2.98 -10.66 -2.42
CA ARG A 82 -3.33 -11.00 -3.81
C ARG A 82 -3.47 -9.74 -4.68
N TRP A 83 -4.18 -8.74 -4.19
CA TRP A 83 -4.36 -7.46 -4.91
C TRP A 83 -3.05 -6.71 -5.11
N ALA A 84 -2.19 -6.67 -4.09
CA ALA A 84 -0.86 -6.07 -4.20
C ALA A 84 0.00 -6.81 -5.24
N GLN A 85 -0.01 -8.15 -5.23
CA GLN A 85 0.74 -8.97 -6.20
C GLN A 85 0.23 -8.73 -7.63
N GLN A 86 -1.08 -8.76 -7.84
CA GLN A 86 -1.69 -8.50 -9.13
C GLN A 86 -1.36 -7.08 -9.63
N SER A 87 -1.54 -6.06 -8.79
CA SER A 87 -1.21 -4.68 -9.17
C SER A 87 0.27 -4.52 -9.52
N ARG A 88 1.19 -5.16 -8.79
CA ARG A 88 2.62 -5.17 -9.11
C ARG A 88 2.90 -5.78 -10.48
N THR A 89 2.23 -6.88 -10.82
CA THR A 89 2.34 -7.51 -12.15
C THR A 89 1.83 -6.56 -13.24
N THR A 90 0.68 -5.93 -13.05
CA THR A 90 0.14 -4.94 -13.99
C THR A 90 1.11 -3.78 -14.21
N GLN A 91 1.72 -3.27 -13.14
CA GLN A 91 2.70 -2.18 -13.23
C GLN A 91 4.00 -2.61 -13.91
N ALA A 92 4.44 -3.85 -13.69
CA ALA A 92 5.62 -4.39 -14.36
C ALA A 92 5.40 -4.45 -15.89
N LEU A 93 4.22 -4.92 -16.31
CA LEU A 93 3.82 -4.94 -17.71
C LEU A 93 3.73 -3.53 -18.30
N ALA A 94 3.09 -2.59 -17.61
CA ALA A 94 2.96 -1.21 -18.06
C ALA A 94 4.32 -0.51 -18.27
N LEU A 95 5.32 -0.85 -17.46
CA LEU A 95 6.68 -0.34 -17.56
C LEU A 95 7.60 -1.18 -18.47
N ASN A 96 7.08 -2.23 -19.12
CA ASN A 96 7.83 -3.21 -19.89
C ASN A 96 9.05 -3.77 -19.12
N LYS A 97 8.83 -4.13 -17.84
CA LYS A 97 9.84 -4.71 -16.95
C LYS A 97 9.47 -6.14 -16.59
N ALA A 98 10.46 -7.03 -16.56
CA ALA A 98 10.28 -8.39 -16.06
C ALA A 98 9.97 -8.42 -14.54
N GLN A 99 10.53 -7.49 -13.77
CA GLN A 99 10.33 -7.41 -12.32
C GLN A 99 10.51 -5.98 -11.81
N LEU A 100 9.70 -5.60 -10.82
CA LEU A 100 9.82 -4.34 -10.08
C LEU A 100 10.65 -4.52 -8.80
N ALA A 101 11.24 -3.42 -8.31
CA ALA A 101 11.94 -3.36 -7.03
C ALA A 101 11.01 -3.53 -5.82
N VAL A 102 9.70 -3.26 -6.01
CA VAL A 102 8.71 -3.24 -4.94
C VAL A 102 8.54 -4.61 -4.27
N ARG A 103 8.81 -4.64 -2.98
CA ARG A 103 8.63 -5.82 -2.11
C ARG A 103 7.22 -5.84 -1.54
N ILE A 104 6.58 -6.99 -1.54
CA ILE A 104 5.31 -7.23 -0.82
C ILE A 104 5.67 -8.07 0.39
N LEU A 105 5.43 -7.54 1.58
CA LEU A 105 5.91 -8.07 2.85
C LEU A 105 4.74 -8.30 3.81
N PRO A 106 4.84 -9.30 4.71
CA PRO A 106 3.90 -9.45 5.82
C PRO A 106 3.96 -8.22 6.73
N PRO A 107 2.92 -7.98 7.54
CA PRO A 107 2.90 -6.82 8.41
C PRO A 107 3.99 -6.97 9.48
N GLY A 108 4.71 -5.89 9.75
CA GLY A 108 5.73 -5.83 10.78
C GLY A 108 5.32 -5.02 12.01
N GLN A 109 6.26 -4.86 12.95
CA GLN A 109 6.09 -3.96 14.07
C GLN A 109 6.22 -2.51 13.57
N PHE A 110 5.12 -1.75 13.68
CA PHE A 110 5.11 -0.34 13.32
C PHE A 110 5.41 0.53 14.55
N VAL A 111 6.36 1.45 14.40
CA VAL A 111 6.71 2.47 15.39
C VAL A 111 6.42 3.83 14.78
N LYS A 112 5.49 4.57 15.39
CA LYS A 112 5.09 5.90 14.94
C LYS A 112 6.26 6.89 15.07
N ALA A 113 6.41 7.77 14.08
CA ALA A 113 7.42 8.83 14.14
C ALA A 113 7.01 9.97 15.10
N PRO A 114 7.98 10.73 15.65
CA PRO A 114 7.72 11.90 16.48
C PRO A 114 6.77 12.89 15.82
N ALA A 115 6.05 13.67 16.63
CA ALA A 115 5.06 14.63 16.17
C ALA A 115 5.61 15.67 15.17
N SER A 116 6.90 16.01 15.26
CA SER A 116 7.57 16.91 14.31
C SER A 116 7.64 16.35 12.87
N GLN A 117 7.60 15.03 12.70
CA GLN A 117 7.63 14.38 11.37
C GLN A 117 6.23 14.10 10.81
N GLN A 118 5.20 14.12 11.63
CA GLN A 118 3.81 13.98 11.17
C GLN A 118 3.36 15.26 10.46
N GLN A 119 2.59 15.13 9.38
CA GLN A 119 2.08 16.23 8.57
C GLN A 119 3.19 17.18 8.11
N TYR A 120 4.36 16.64 7.77
CA TYR A 120 5.54 17.43 7.43
C TYR A 120 5.26 18.38 6.27
N TYR A 121 4.46 17.93 5.29
CA TYR A 121 4.06 18.73 4.13
C TYR A 121 3.22 19.97 4.49
N GLN A 122 2.46 19.92 5.59
CA GLN A 122 1.67 21.06 6.08
C GLN A 122 2.52 22.00 6.94
N LYS A 123 3.40 21.43 7.78
CA LYS A 123 4.24 22.20 8.71
C LYS A 123 5.39 22.92 8.02
N HIS A 124 5.90 22.35 6.93
CA HIS A 124 7.05 22.87 6.18
C HIS A 124 6.75 22.92 4.67
N PRO A 125 5.73 23.69 4.23
CA PRO A 125 5.26 23.65 2.85
C PRO A 125 6.35 24.06 1.84
N TRP A 126 7.18 25.05 2.19
CA TRP A 126 8.31 25.49 1.34
C TRP A 126 9.38 24.41 1.18
N LEU A 127 9.79 23.75 2.27
CA LEU A 127 10.78 22.66 2.21
C LEU A 127 10.23 21.46 1.44
N TYR A 128 8.96 21.13 1.65
CA TYR A 128 8.28 20.06 0.93
C TYR A 128 8.19 20.34 -0.57
N ALA A 129 7.77 21.56 -0.96
CA ALA A 129 7.71 21.97 -2.36
C ALA A 129 9.10 21.97 -3.02
N ASN A 130 10.12 22.50 -2.33
CA ASN A 130 11.50 22.48 -2.80
C ASN A 130 12.03 21.06 -3.00
N TYR A 131 11.78 20.15 -2.05
CA TYR A 131 12.14 18.74 -2.20
C TYR A 131 11.47 18.15 -3.44
N ARG A 132 10.15 18.39 -3.64
CA ARG A 132 9.44 17.84 -4.82
C ARG A 132 10.06 18.29 -6.13
N TRP A 133 10.32 19.59 -6.25
CA TRP A 133 10.91 20.17 -7.45
C TRP A 133 12.33 19.66 -7.69
N ARG A 134 13.21 19.72 -6.68
CA ARG A 134 14.62 19.36 -6.83
C ARG A 134 14.84 17.87 -7.02
N CYS A 135 13.99 17.04 -6.43
CA CYS A 135 14.17 15.59 -6.40
C CYS A 135 13.31 14.84 -7.42
N GLY A 136 12.45 15.56 -8.16
CA GLY A 136 11.54 14.95 -9.14
C GLY A 136 10.42 14.12 -8.50
N TYR A 137 10.00 14.46 -7.28
CA TYR A 137 8.89 13.78 -6.62
C TYR A 137 7.57 14.19 -7.30
N PRO A 138 6.68 13.23 -7.66
CA PRO A 138 5.50 13.48 -8.48
C PRO A 138 4.63 14.61 -7.93
N SER A 139 4.30 15.61 -8.78
CA SER A 139 3.57 16.83 -8.42
C SER A 139 2.05 16.63 -8.26
N GLU A 140 1.48 15.61 -8.88
CA GLU A 140 0.03 15.44 -9.02
C GLU A 140 -0.65 14.82 -7.80
N LYS A 141 -1.85 15.35 -7.49
CA LYS A 141 -2.92 14.54 -6.91
C LYS A 141 -3.23 13.50 -7.98
N VAL A 142 -2.85 12.24 -7.76
CA VAL A 142 -3.20 11.13 -8.65
C VAL A 142 -4.71 11.17 -8.88
N SER A 143 -5.16 11.77 -9.99
CA SER A 143 -6.55 11.77 -10.41
C SER A 143 -6.74 10.58 -11.35
N GLY A 144 -6.35 9.41 -10.87
CA GLY A 144 -6.81 8.18 -11.45
C GLY A 144 -8.05 7.80 -10.66
N GLN A 145 -9.23 8.03 -11.22
CA GLN A 145 -10.21 6.95 -11.12
C GLN A 145 -9.43 5.72 -11.55
N VAL A 146 -9.15 4.79 -10.63
CA VAL A 146 -8.84 3.43 -11.04
C VAL A 146 -10.01 3.11 -11.94
N GLN A 147 -9.73 2.98 -13.24
CA GLN A 147 -10.74 2.64 -14.21
C GLN A 147 -11.38 1.41 -13.63
N GLN A 148 -12.60 1.57 -13.10
CA GLN A 148 -13.40 0.46 -12.64
C GLN A 148 -13.53 -0.34 -13.91
N SER A 149 -12.70 -1.37 -14.03
CA SER A 149 -12.93 -2.43 -14.97
C SER A 149 -14.30 -2.94 -14.58
N SER A 150 -15.31 -2.46 -15.31
CA SER A 150 -16.63 -3.02 -15.38
C SER A 150 -16.51 -4.38 -16.06
N ALA A 151 -15.72 -5.28 -15.48
CA ALA A 151 -15.98 -6.69 -15.63
C ALA A 151 -17.25 -6.92 -14.80
N PRO A 152 -18.37 -7.30 -15.43
CA PRO A 152 -19.60 -7.53 -14.70
C PRO A 152 -19.35 -8.58 -13.60
N LEU A 153 -20.14 -8.52 -12.54
CA LEU A 153 -20.26 -9.46 -11.43
C LEU A 153 -20.56 -10.93 -11.85
N ALA A 154 -20.26 -11.31 -13.09
CA ALA A 154 -20.34 -12.66 -13.63
C ALA A 154 -19.15 -13.55 -13.21
N THR A 155 -18.08 -12.99 -12.63
CA THR A 155 -16.90 -13.77 -12.23
C THR A 155 -17.01 -14.44 -10.87
N THR A 156 -18.12 -14.30 -10.14
CA THR A 156 -18.32 -15.04 -8.88
C THR A 156 -18.71 -16.51 -9.16
N ALA A 157 -19.43 -16.77 -10.25
CA ALA A 157 -19.93 -18.12 -10.57
C ALA A 157 -18.87 -19.05 -11.17
N LEU A 158 -17.84 -18.50 -11.84
CA LEU A 158 -16.70 -19.30 -12.34
C LEU A 158 -15.55 -19.42 -11.33
N PHE A 159 -15.57 -18.64 -10.24
CA PHE A 159 -14.55 -18.71 -9.19
C PHE A 159 -14.77 -19.89 -8.24
N GLU A 160 -16.02 -20.34 -8.07
CA GLU A 160 -16.36 -21.50 -7.23
C GLU A 160 -16.19 -22.85 -7.94
N SER A 161 -16.16 -22.89 -9.28
CA SER A 161 -16.14 -24.17 -10.01
C SER A 161 -14.76 -24.78 -10.26
N GLN A 162 -13.66 -24.08 -9.93
CA GLN A 162 -12.28 -24.55 -10.19
C GLN A 162 -11.46 -24.82 -8.92
N PHE A 163 -11.98 -24.48 -7.74
CA PHE A 163 -11.29 -24.75 -6.49
C PHE A 163 -12.27 -25.32 -5.47
N GLN A 164 -12.36 -26.64 -5.41
CA GLN A 164 -12.94 -27.36 -4.29
C GLN A 164 -12.22 -26.93 -3.00
N LEU A 165 -12.85 -26.03 -2.25
CA LEU A 165 -12.54 -25.87 -0.84
C LEU A 165 -13.05 -27.15 -0.15
N PRO A 166 -12.20 -27.91 0.57
CA PRO A 166 -12.71 -29.00 1.38
C PRO A 166 -13.66 -28.40 2.43
N ASN A 167 -14.84 -29.01 2.56
CA ASN A 167 -15.86 -28.66 3.54
C ASN A 167 -15.21 -28.51 4.93
N LEU A 168 -15.08 -27.28 5.40
CA LEU A 168 -14.86 -27.00 6.81
C LEU A 168 -16.18 -27.33 7.52
N ASN A 169 -16.31 -28.58 7.97
CA ASN A 169 -17.30 -28.93 8.99
C ASN A 169 -17.01 -28.06 10.22
N LEU A 170 -17.86 -27.06 10.42
CA LEU A 170 -17.90 -26.27 11.63
C LEU A 170 -18.23 -27.22 12.78
N VAL A 171 -17.24 -27.54 13.61
CA VAL A 171 -17.48 -28.15 14.92
C VAL A 171 -18.22 -27.11 15.76
N PRO A 172 -19.43 -27.39 16.27
CA PRO A 172 -20.13 -26.45 17.14
C PRO A 172 -19.35 -26.29 18.47
N ALA A 173 -19.31 -25.05 18.97
CA ALA A 173 -18.66 -24.71 20.23
C ALA A 173 -19.28 -25.49 21.41
N PRO A 174 -18.49 -25.89 22.43
CA PRO A 174 -19.04 -26.56 23.60
C PRO A 174 -19.93 -25.60 24.40
N ASP A 175 -21.13 -26.10 24.70
CA ASP A 175 -22.16 -25.45 25.51
C ASP A 175 -21.61 -25.23 26.93
N THR A 176 -21.54 -23.97 27.36
CA THR A 176 -21.17 -23.64 28.75
C THR A 176 -22.44 -23.47 29.56
N ALA A 177 -22.89 -24.58 30.15
CA ALA A 177 -23.93 -24.60 31.16
C ALA A 177 -23.52 -25.54 32.31
N ARG A 178 -22.88 -25.00 33.36
CA ARG A 178 -23.43 -24.86 34.72
C ARG A 178 -22.36 -24.33 35.68
#